data_AF-A0A238Z5N7-F1
#
_entry.id   AF-A0A238Z5N7-F1
#
_cell.length_a   1.000
_cell.length_b   1.000
_cell.length_c   1.000
_cell.angle_alpha   90.00
_cell.angle_beta   90.00
_cell.angle_gamma   90.00
#
_symmetry.space_group_name_H-M   'P 1'
#
loop_
_entity.id
_entity.type
_entity.pdbx_description
1 polymer ?
#
loop_
_entity_poly.entity_id
_entity_poly.type
_entity_poly.pdbx_seq_one_letter_code
_entity_poly.pdbx_strand_id
1 'polypeptide(L)'
;MYNSSIMRKIKLKVKTAAKMQPIFGKTAQQLLDEFINIATKEIMALNKDKVSNKAFAETFLSPENLQKLEKLKIRLKNLEKEISNKKVIYDLFHSIFRNYRWAVDSGSEKEIEIKVWIASSIDKIERILFLLGNKNERD
;
A
#
# COMPACT_ATOMS: atom_id res chain seq x y z
N MET A 1 54.48 10.28 24.11
CA MET A 1 53.75 9.15 23.51
C MET A 1 52.30 9.59 23.29
N TYR A 2 51.93 9.92 22.06
CA TYR A 2 50.57 10.39 21.74
C TYR A 2 49.68 9.20 21.36
N ASN A 3 48.55 9.06 22.05
CA ASN A 3 47.52 8.06 21.79
C ASN A 3 46.78 8.40 20.48
N SER A 4 46.89 7.53 19.49
CA SER A 4 46.20 7.62 18.21
C SER A 4 44.73 7.23 18.38
N SER A 5 43.85 8.21 18.59
CA SER A 5 42.40 8.02 18.55
C SER A 5 41.96 7.51 17.18
N ILE A 6 41.50 6.27 17.12
CA ILE A 6 40.95 5.64 15.91
C ILE A 6 39.62 6.33 15.58
N MET A 7 39.65 7.32 14.68
CA MET A 7 38.45 7.90 14.09
C MET A 7 37.73 6.83 13.23
N ARG A 8 36.72 6.19 13.81
CA ARG A 8 35.79 5.34 13.04
C ARG A 8 34.94 6.22 12.14
N LYS A 9 35.25 6.23 10.84
CA LYS A 9 34.38 6.81 9.81
C LYS A 9 33.09 5.99 9.72
N ILE A 10 32.02 6.49 10.34
CA ILE A 10 30.67 5.96 10.13
C ILE A 10 30.24 6.37 8.73
N LYS A 11 30.28 5.43 7.77
CA LYS A 11 29.66 5.62 6.45
C LYS A 11 28.14 5.48 6.63
N LEU A 12 27.47 6.60 6.88
CA LEU A 12 26.00 6.67 6.81
C LEU A 12 25.57 6.41 5.36
N LYS A 13 25.18 5.16 5.06
CA LYS A 13 24.46 4.84 3.84
C LYS A 13 23.05 5.40 4.00
N VAL A 14 22.85 6.65 3.57
CA VAL A 14 21.51 7.22 3.42
C VAL A 14 20.84 6.43 2.29
N LYS A 15 20.07 5.39 2.66
CA LYS A 15 19.12 4.79 1.73
C LYS A 15 18.11 5.88 1.40
N THR A 16 18.03 6.24 0.12
CA THR A 16 17.01 7.15 -0.40
C THR A 16 15.65 6.71 0.12
N ALA A 17 15.04 7.52 0.99
CA ALA A 17 13.70 7.28 1.50
C ALA A 17 12.76 7.06 0.30
N ALA A 18 11.86 6.08 0.40
CA ALA A 18 10.85 5.87 -0.64
C ALA A 18 10.13 7.20 -0.90
N LYS A 19 10.28 7.70 -2.13
CA LYS A 19 9.73 9.01 -2.52
C LYS A 19 8.21 8.90 -2.44
N MET A 20 7.58 9.79 -1.68
CA MET A 20 6.12 9.82 -1.56
C MET A 20 5.53 10.06 -2.94
N GLN A 21 4.75 9.10 -3.43
CA GLN A 21 4.03 9.22 -4.69
C GLN A 21 3.08 10.43 -4.59
N PRO A 22 3.19 11.44 -5.46
CA PRO A 22 2.18 12.49 -5.52
C PRO A 22 0.88 11.83 -5.99
N ILE A 23 -0.07 11.72 -5.06
CA ILE A 23 -1.42 11.20 -5.33
C ILE A 23 -2.35 12.26 -5.94
N PHE A 24 -1.92 13.53 -5.92
CA PHE A 24 -2.67 14.63 -6.51
C PHE A 24 -2.77 14.46 -8.03
N GLY A 25 -3.99 14.61 -8.57
CA GLY A 25 -4.25 14.53 -10.01
C GLY A 25 -4.46 13.12 -10.56
N LYS A 26 -4.32 12.06 -9.74
CA LYS A 26 -4.69 10.69 -10.13
C LYS A 26 -6.16 10.42 -9.80
N THR A 27 -6.82 9.65 -10.65
CA THR A 27 -8.16 9.13 -10.38
C THR A 27 -8.11 8.01 -9.34
N ALA A 28 -9.23 7.73 -8.69
CA ALA A 28 -9.36 6.63 -7.73
C ALA A 28 -8.99 5.27 -8.34
N GLN A 29 -9.32 5.08 -9.62
CA GLN A 29 -8.93 3.88 -10.37
C GLN A 29 -7.40 3.79 -10.56
N GLN A 30 -6.76 4.90 -10.91
CA GLN A 30 -5.30 4.94 -11.07
C GLN A 30 -4.57 4.69 -9.74
N LEU A 31 -5.11 5.21 -8.64
CA LEU A 31 -4.57 4.98 -7.30
C LEU A 31 -4.72 3.52 -6.87
N LEU A 32 -5.85 2.88 -7.19
CA LEU A 32 -6.02 1.44 -6.94
C LEU A 32 -5.07 0.61 -7.81
N ASP A 33 -4.96 0.91 -9.09
CA ASP A 33 -4.05 0.22 -10.00
C ASP A 33 -2.60 0.33 -9.51
N GLU A 34 -2.20 1.50 -9.03
CA GLU A 34 -0.89 1.72 -8.44
C GLU A 34 -0.68 0.91 -7.15
N PHE A 35 -1.67 0.86 -6.26
CA PHE A 35 -1.63 -0.01 -5.09
C PHE A 35 -1.43 -1.48 -5.48
N ILE A 36 -2.22 -1.99 -6.43
CA ILE A 36 -2.14 -3.39 -6.90
C ILE A 36 -0.76 -3.67 -7.51
N ASN A 37 -0.24 -2.75 -8.31
CA ASN A 37 1.08 -2.86 -8.92
C ASN A 37 2.19 -2.91 -7.87
N ILE A 38 2.14 -2.04 -6.85
CA ILE A 38 3.12 -2.04 -5.76
C ILE A 38 3.03 -3.33 -4.94
N ALA A 39 1.81 -3.71 -4.54
CA ALA A 39 1.57 -4.94 -3.78
C ALA A 39 2.10 -6.18 -4.53
N THR A 40 1.81 -6.28 -5.83
CA THR A 40 2.28 -7.39 -6.67
C THR A 40 3.80 -7.44 -6.75
N LYS A 41 4.46 -6.29 -6.94
CA LYS A 41 5.93 -6.20 -6.96
C LYS A 41 6.55 -6.64 -5.64
N GLU A 42 6.03 -6.17 -4.51
CA GLU A 42 6.55 -6.53 -3.20
C GLU A 42 6.31 -8.01 -2.89
N ILE A 43 5.13 -8.57 -3.23
CA ILE A 43 4.85 -10.01 -3.08
C ILE A 43 5.83 -10.85 -3.91
N MET A 44 6.09 -10.45 -5.16
CA MET A 44 7.04 -11.18 -6.02
C MET A 44 8.49 -11.10 -5.51
N ALA A 45 8.83 -10.06 -4.74
CA ALA A 45 10.15 -9.90 -4.13
C ALA A 45 10.33 -10.68 -2.81
N LEU A 46 9.26 -11.26 -2.25
CA LEU A 46 9.35 -12.07 -1.03
C LEU A 46 10.12 -13.38 -1.27
N ASN A 47 10.82 -13.87 -0.24
CA ASN A 47 11.48 -15.17 -0.31
C ASN A 47 10.42 -16.29 -0.43
N LYS A 48 10.35 -16.93 -1.60
CA LYS A 48 9.34 -17.96 -1.92
C LYS A 48 9.59 -19.32 -1.23
N ASP A 49 10.77 -19.52 -0.63
CA ASP A 49 11.08 -20.73 0.12
C ASP A 49 10.29 -20.79 1.44
N LYS A 50 9.86 -19.63 1.96
CA LYS A 50 9.00 -19.56 3.13
C LYS A 50 7.55 -19.89 2.74
N VAL A 51 7.00 -20.95 3.34
CA VAL A 51 5.60 -21.38 3.14
C VAL A 51 4.60 -20.22 3.36
N SER A 52 4.83 -19.38 4.36
CA SER A 52 3.95 -18.24 4.65
C SER A 52 3.99 -17.13 3.59
N ASN A 53 5.09 -17.00 2.84
CA ASN A 53 5.19 -16.07 1.71
C ASN A 53 4.49 -16.64 0.49
N LYS A 54 4.66 -17.94 0.23
CA LYS A 54 3.99 -18.66 -0.86
C LYS A 54 2.47 -18.60 -0.70
N ALA A 55 1.95 -18.97 0.47
CA ALA A 55 0.51 -18.94 0.76
C ALA A 55 -0.07 -17.53 0.63
N PHE A 56 0.68 -16.50 1.08
CA PHE A 56 0.25 -15.11 0.94
C PHE A 56 0.17 -14.68 -0.53
N ALA A 57 1.19 -15.02 -1.33
CA ALA A 57 1.21 -14.74 -2.76
C ALA A 57 0.08 -15.43 -3.51
N GLU A 58 -0.15 -16.72 -3.26
CA GLU A 58 -1.23 -17.50 -3.85
C GLU A 58 -2.60 -16.92 -3.50
N THR A 59 -2.79 -16.49 -2.26
CA THR A 59 -4.03 -15.86 -1.81
C THR A 59 -4.27 -14.53 -2.51
N PHE A 60 -3.28 -13.63 -2.51
CA PHE A 60 -3.43 -12.30 -3.11
C PHE A 60 -3.61 -12.37 -4.63
N LEU A 61 -2.87 -13.25 -5.30
CA LEU A 61 -2.90 -13.41 -6.76
C LEU A 61 -3.96 -14.41 -7.25
N SER A 62 -4.79 -14.94 -6.34
CA SER A 62 -5.87 -15.84 -6.73
C SER A 62 -6.84 -15.14 -7.70
N PRO A 63 -7.38 -15.86 -8.70
CA PRO A 63 -8.36 -15.29 -9.63
C PRO A 63 -9.55 -14.63 -8.93
N GLU A 64 -9.99 -15.20 -7.81
CA GLU A 64 -11.08 -14.67 -7.00
C GLU A 64 -10.74 -13.30 -6.40
N ASN A 65 -9.54 -13.13 -5.82
CA ASN A 65 -9.13 -11.84 -5.30
C ASN A 65 -8.90 -10.80 -6.41
N LEU A 66 -8.35 -11.20 -7.56
CA LEU A 66 -8.22 -10.31 -8.71
C LEU A 66 -9.59 -9.81 -9.20
N GLN A 67 -10.60 -10.68 -9.24
CA GLN A 67 -11.97 -10.27 -9.56
C GLN A 67 -12.57 -9.34 -8.50
N LYS A 68 -12.29 -9.56 -7.21
CA LYS A 68 -12.71 -8.64 -6.14
C LYS A 68 -12.08 -7.26 -6.32
N LEU A 69 -10.78 -7.19 -6.58
CA LEU A 69 -10.07 -5.94 -6.84
C LEU A 69 -10.65 -5.18 -8.04
N GLU A 70 -11.01 -5.88 -9.12
CA GLU A 70 -11.68 -5.27 -10.27
C GLU A 70 -13.07 -4.71 -9.92
N LYS A 71 -13.84 -5.41 -9.08
CA LYS A 71 -15.11 -4.87 -8.56
C LYS A 71 -14.90 -3.61 -7.72
N LEU A 72 -13.86 -3.56 -6.89
CA LEU A 72 -13.51 -2.35 -6.12
C LEU A 72 -13.17 -1.18 -7.06
N LYS A 73 -12.48 -1.45 -8.17
CA LYS A 73 -12.14 -0.45 -9.20
C LYS A 73 -13.38 0.19 -9.81
N ILE A 74 -14.39 -0.61 -10.13
CA ILE A 74 -15.67 -0.12 -10.66
C ILE A 74 -16.41 0.71 -9.60
N ARG A 75 -16.47 0.23 -8.35
CA ARG A 75 -17.13 0.96 -7.25
C ARG A 75 -16.47 2.30 -6.96
N LEU A 76 -15.14 2.35 -6.90
CA LEU A 76 -14.37 3.58 -6.73
C LEU A 76 -14.68 4.60 -7.82
N LYS A 77 -14.71 4.17 -9.09
CA LYS A 77 -15.03 5.05 -10.22
C LYS A 77 -16.40 5.72 -10.07
N ASN A 78 -17.38 4.96 -9.61
CA ASN A 78 -18.74 5.48 -9.44
C ASN A 78 -18.80 6.48 -8.28
N LEU A 79 -18.20 6.15 -7.14
CA LEU A 79 -18.22 7.03 -5.96
C LEU A 79 -17.38 8.29 -6.16
N GLU A 80 -16.28 8.23 -6.92
CA GLU A 80 -15.43 9.40 -7.22
C GLU A 80 -16.14 10.48 -8.03
N LYS A 81 -17.25 10.18 -8.71
CA LYS A 81 -18.02 11.19 -9.46
C LYS A 81 -18.58 12.28 -8.54
N GLU A 82 -18.91 11.93 -7.30
CA GLU A 82 -19.42 12.85 -6.30
C GLU A 82 -18.28 13.60 -5.62
N ILE A 83 -18.35 14.94 -5.63
CA ILE A 83 -17.31 15.82 -5.08
C ILE A 83 -17.10 15.56 -3.57
N SER A 84 -18.19 15.28 -2.84
CA SER A 84 -18.16 14.93 -1.41
C SER A 84 -17.29 13.71 -1.11
N ASN A 85 -17.30 12.72 -2.01
CA ASN A 85 -16.56 11.46 -1.85
C ASN A 85 -15.11 11.56 -2.29
N LYS A 86 -14.78 12.47 -3.24
CA LYS A 86 -13.41 12.66 -3.74
C LYS A 86 -12.40 12.90 -2.62
N LYS A 87 -12.74 13.76 -1.65
CA LYS A 87 -11.85 14.04 -0.52
C LYS A 87 -11.60 12.80 0.34
N VAL A 88 -12.64 12.02 0.63
CA VAL A 88 -12.54 10.80 1.43
C VAL A 88 -11.68 9.75 0.73
N ILE A 89 -11.86 9.57 -0.58
CA ILE A 89 -11.08 8.64 -1.39
C ILE A 89 -9.61 9.10 -1.48
N TYR A 90 -9.37 10.39 -1.64
CA TYR A 90 -8.03 10.97 -1.61
C TYR A 90 -7.33 10.67 -0.28
N ASP A 91 -7.98 10.96 0.85
CA ASP A 91 -7.43 10.75 2.19
C ASP A 91 -7.17 9.25 2.46
N LEU A 92 -8.03 8.38 1.94
CA LEU A 92 -7.85 6.93 1.96
C LEU A 92 -6.53 6.52 1.30
N PHE A 93 -6.32 6.89 0.02
CA PHE A 93 -5.13 6.49 -0.71
C PHE A 93 -3.87 7.20 -0.19
N HIS A 94 -3.98 8.45 0.25
CA HIS A 94 -2.90 9.14 0.96
C HIS A 94 -2.41 8.33 2.15
N SER A 95 -3.34 7.84 2.97
CA SER A 95 -2.99 6.99 4.11
C SER A 95 -2.39 5.66 3.69
N ILE A 96 -2.89 5.02 2.62
CA ILE A 96 -2.36 3.75 2.12
C ILE A 96 -0.89 3.91 1.70
N PHE A 97 -0.57 4.91 0.88
CA PHE A 97 0.79 5.11 0.38
C PHE A 97 1.74 5.68 1.44
N ARG A 98 1.24 6.43 2.41
CA ARG A 98 2.03 6.83 3.58
C ARG A 98 2.42 5.60 4.42
N ASN A 99 1.48 4.70 4.67
CA ASN A 99 1.75 3.50 5.46
C ASN A 99 2.68 2.53 4.73
N TYR A 100 2.60 2.48 3.40
CA TYR A 100 3.57 1.74 2.58
C TYR A 100 5.01 2.21 2.85
N ARG A 101 5.23 3.53 2.96
CA ARG A 101 6.55 4.09 3.29
C ARG A 101 7.07 3.57 4.63
N TRP A 102 6.21 3.52 5.64
CA TRP A 102 6.59 2.95 6.94
C TRP A 102 6.93 1.46 6.85
N ALA A 103 6.15 0.71 6.07
CA ALA A 103 6.41 -0.71 5.86
C ALA A 103 7.74 -0.99 5.15
N VAL A 104 8.13 -0.17 4.16
CA VAL A 104 9.44 -0.34 3.50
C VAL A 104 10.62 0.11 4.37
N ASP A 105 10.39 1.02 5.31
CA ASP A 105 11.42 1.60 6.18
C ASP A 105 11.62 0.79 7.49
N SER A 106 10.85 -0.29 7.72
CA SER A 106 10.86 -1.09 8.98
C SER A 106 12.03 -2.06 9.14
N GLY A 107 13.08 -1.95 8.32
CA GLY A 107 14.32 -2.69 8.49
C GLY A 107 14.15 -4.21 8.43
N SER A 108 14.43 -4.90 9.53
CA SER A 108 14.32 -6.37 9.62
C SER A 108 12.88 -6.88 9.56
N GLU A 109 11.90 -6.03 9.89
CA GLU A 109 10.47 -6.40 9.90
C GLU A 109 9.78 -6.13 8.57
N LYS A 110 10.52 -5.63 7.56
CA LYS A 110 9.97 -5.22 6.25
C LYS A 110 9.01 -6.26 5.66
N GLU A 111 9.39 -7.54 5.67
CA GLU A 111 8.56 -8.61 5.09
C GLU A 111 7.17 -8.68 5.75
N ILE A 112 7.11 -8.59 7.07
CA ILE A 112 5.85 -8.68 7.83
C ILE A 112 5.04 -7.40 7.62
N GLU A 113 5.67 -6.24 7.76
CA GLU A 113 5.01 -4.94 7.61
C GLU A 113 4.42 -4.74 6.21
N ILE A 114 5.07 -5.25 5.17
CA ILE A 114 4.53 -5.22 3.80
C ILE A 114 3.26 -6.07 3.68
N LYS A 115 3.22 -7.27 4.27
CA LYS A 115 2.02 -8.11 4.25
C LYS A 115 0.87 -7.44 5.02
N VAL A 116 1.17 -6.86 6.18
CA VAL A 116 0.22 -6.10 6.99
C VAL A 116 -0.31 -4.90 6.22
N TRP A 117 0.57 -4.15 5.55
CA TRP A 117 0.19 -3.02 4.71
C TRP A 117 -0.76 -3.45 3.58
N ILE A 118 -0.47 -4.53 2.87
CA ILE A 118 -1.33 -5.03 1.78
C ILE A 118 -2.72 -5.41 2.33
N ALA A 119 -2.77 -6.26 3.35
CA ALA A 119 -4.03 -6.75 3.91
C ALA A 119 -4.88 -5.61 4.48
N SER A 120 -4.30 -4.78 5.34
CA SER A 120 -5.00 -3.65 5.96
C SER A 120 -5.44 -2.58 4.96
N SER A 121 -4.73 -2.41 3.85
CA SER A 121 -5.12 -1.48 2.79
C SER A 121 -6.37 -1.96 2.06
N ILE A 122 -6.47 -3.26 1.76
CA ILE A 122 -7.67 -3.85 1.13
C ILE A 122 -8.87 -3.67 2.07
N ASP A 123 -8.75 -4.08 3.33
CA ASP A 123 -9.82 -3.95 4.32
C ASP A 123 -10.30 -2.49 4.45
N LYS A 124 -9.35 -1.55 4.43
CA LYS A 124 -9.65 -0.12 4.51
C LYS A 124 -10.39 0.38 3.27
N ILE A 125 -10.00 -0.06 2.07
CA ILE A 125 -10.70 0.28 0.82
C ILE A 125 -12.13 -0.25 0.87
N GLU A 126 -12.30 -1.53 1.21
CA GLU A 126 -13.62 -2.16 1.29
C GLU A 126 -14.53 -1.46 2.29
N ARG A 127 -14.03 -1.17 3.49
CA ARG A 127 -14.77 -0.47 4.55
C ARG A 127 -15.21 0.92 4.11
N ILE A 128 -14.33 1.70 3.48
CA ILE A 128 -14.67 3.05 3.02
C ILE A 128 -15.70 2.99 1.89
N LEU A 129 -15.55 2.06 0.95
CA LEU A 129 -16.52 1.87 -0.13
C LEU A 129 -17.90 1.45 0.38
N PHE A 130 -17.96 0.64 1.44
CA PHE A 130 -19.20 0.29 2.13
C PHE A 130 -19.86 1.52 2.77
N LEU A 131 -19.08 2.33 3.51
CA LEU A 131 -19.59 3.54 4.16
C LEU A 131 -20.09 4.59 3.18
N LEU A 132 -19.37 4.79 2.07
CA LEU A 132 -19.76 5.74 1.03
C LEU A 132 -20.98 5.22 0.23
N GLY A 133 -21.04 3.92 -0.05
CA GLY A 133 -22.20 3.32 -0.74
C GLY A 133 -23.50 3.47 0.04
N ASN A 134 -23.49 3.20 1.35
CA ASN A 134 -24.69 3.31 2.19
C ASN A 134 -25.13 4.76 2.44
N LYS A 135 -24.23 5.73 2.27
CA LYS A 135 -24.58 7.14 2.42
C LYS A 135 -25.48 7.60 1.27
N ASN A 136 -25.23 7.11 0.06
CA ASN A 136 -25.99 7.46 -1.13
C ASN A 136 -27.37 6.79 -1.22
N GLU A 137 -27.66 5.79 -0.38
CA GLU A 137 -28.98 5.13 -0.30
C GLU A 137 -29.93 5.82 0.71
N ARG A 138 -29.42 6.78 1.50
CA ARG A 138 -30.18 7.45 2.57
C ARG A 138 -30.50 8.92 2.28
N ASP A 139 -29.92 9.47 1.22
CA ASP A 139 -30.18 10.82 0.70
C ASP A 139 -31.12 10.74 -0.52
#